data_AF-A0A0J8QZC7-F1
#
_entry.id   AF-A0A0J8QZC7-F1
#
_cell.length_a   1.000
_cell.length_b   1.000
_cell.length_c   1.000
_cell.angle_alpha   90.00
_cell.angle_beta   90.00
_cell.angle_gamma   90.00
#
_symmetry.space_group_name_H-M   'P 1'
#
loop_
_entity.id
_entity.type
_entity.pdbx_description
1 polymer ?
#
loop_
_entity_poly.entity_id
_entity_poly.type
_entity_poly.pdbx_seq_one_letter_code
_entity_poly.pdbx_strand_id
1 'polypeptide(L)'
;MTRLGSPTRKISISSAYRCSVHPPSIATLPSHLFMSLVWCQKYDWLWEYNGFGGSRYFVFEFLPQLLAILIVISVFVVQAAVYRVIPFSIIARTINRQRALQNLPMFPRNFLLPDLSHFQHGEPLIGACLLVIWATNFITVPLQSCLFQPKWYAGGGEAGFKWTTVQPIAWLLVAVYALLAAALVAIALRFNLGVTGLQWDPVSLADIIPMIQKSNILHDFDQAEIADRVEEFLPPRPVRLGYWKTSMRQEIFYAIGEGNAPLHRLPERSEGRNEKSRAKEMETEEVDVERQRLNDKNSFERNLHSPFIRFRWAPWFLRDTFVVAWIVIAVVLLIAFMVVSFVNQPIRNGFIPALIGNFFFLAWQPLDVYFRAIQPFASLSSPSGTSAESSLLLGYNSCFPVEITFVALANRHYKVAYISFVALVSLAIPVLAGGMFMAEWYSGESELRVSTHLPAFYALIAFVMLYALSYSILWPRRKRYLPHKLSTYTDLISFLYQSPLLSDKTFREPKTKVDLVTRTIVPPPGEGGTALYAFGVYHGLDGKEHLGIDRLRRPERGEMLVSPPPGGRPFSM
;
A
#
# COMPACT_ATOMS: atom_id res chain seq x y z
N MET A 1 -19.65 3.92 27.51
CA MET A 1 -18.26 3.64 27.93
C MET A 1 -17.60 4.97 28.30
N THR A 2 -16.84 4.99 29.39
CA THR A 2 -16.08 6.17 29.84
C THR A 2 -14.60 5.94 29.56
N ARG A 3 -13.95 6.88 28.90
CA ARG A 3 -12.52 6.77 28.53
C ARG A 3 -11.65 7.01 29.75
N LEU A 4 -10.66 6.15 29.97
CA LEU A 4 -9.55 6.45 30.87
C LEU A 4 -8.48 7.21 30.10
N GLY A 5 -7.84 8.19 30.74
CA GLY A 5 -6.67 8.88 30.16
C GLY A 5 -5.68 7.87 29.59
N SER A 6 -5.16 8.12 28.39
CA SER A 6 -4.33 7.13 27.70
C SER A 6 -3.01 6.91 28.47
N PRO A 7 -2.61 5.68 28.82
CA PRO A 7 -1.22 5.43 29.12
C PRO A 7 -0.42 5.73 27.85
N THR A 8 0.48 6.69 27.94
CA THR A 8 1.33 7.21 26.87
C THR A 8 2.38 6.19 26.46
N ARG A 9 1.97 5.07 25.84
CA ARG A 9 2.93 4.24 25.10
C ARG A 9 3.22 4.93 23.77
N LYS A 10 4.39 5.58 23.71
CA LYS A 10 4.98 6.05 22.46
C LYS A 10 5.44 4.82 21.68
N ILE A 11 4.71 4.46 20.63
CA ILE A 11 5.29 3.60 19.60
C ILE A 11 6.22 4.50 18.79
N SER A 12 7.51 4.44 19.10
CA SER A 12 8.52 4.97 18.21
C SER A 12 8.43 4.21 16.90
N ILE A 13 8.52 4.91 15.76
CA ILE A 13 8.59 4.28 14.44
C ILE A 13 9.72 3.24 14.43
N SER A 14 10.78 3.42 15.25
CA SER A 14 11.87 2.45 15.49
C SER A 14 11.39 1.03 15.87
N SER A 15 10.27 0.85 16.57
CA SER A 15 9.78 -0.49 16.93
C SER A 15 8.99 -1.18 15.81
N ALA A 16 8.56 -0.43 14.79
CA ALA A 16 8.06 -0.98 13.52
C ALA A 16 9.19 -1.44 12.59
N TYR A 17 10.44 -1.01 12.82
CA TYR A 17 11.64 -1.55 12.18
C TYR A 17 12.10 -2.82 12.90
N ARG A 18 11.31 -3.90 12.84
CA ARG A 18 11.81 -5.22 13.27
C ARG A 18 12.63 -5.85 12.14
N CYS A 19 13.72 -5.18 11.76
CA CYS A 19 14.95 -5.76 11.20
C CYS A 19 16.00 -4.66 11.05
N SER A 20 17.19 -4.95 11.56
CA SER A 20 18.37 -4.10 11.61
C SER A 20 18.86 -3.70 10.21
N VAL A 21 18.36 -2.60 9.68
CA VAL A 21 19.04 -1.81 8.65
C VAL A 21 18.93 -0.37 9.12
N HIS A 22 20.02 0.18 9.67
CA HIS A 22 20.12 1.63 9.81
C HIS A 22 19.76 2.23 8.44
N PRO A 23 18.78 3.17 8.35
CA PRO A 23 18.53 3.83 7.07
C PRO A 23 19.90 4.33 6.59
N PRO A 24 20.35 3.94 5.38
CA PRO A 24 21.65 4.35 4.87
C PRO A 24 21.70 5.86 5.07
N SER A 25 22.72 6.34 5.77
CA SER A 25 22.79 7.69 6.32
C SER A 25 22.30 8.69 5.28
N ILE A 26 21.03 9.09 5.37
CA ILE A 26 20.33 9.87 4.33
C ILE A 26 21.03 11.23 4.14
N ALA A 27 21.83 11.63 5.14
CA ALA A 27 22.72 12.78 5.13
C ALA A 27 23.96 12.65 4.22
N THR A 28 24.38 11.44 3.82
CA THR A 28 25.60 11.25 3.02
C THR A 28 25.44 11.73 1.58
N LEU A 29 24.34 11.37 0.90
CA LEU A 29 24.08 11.83 -0.47
C LEU A 29 24.10 13.35 -0.64
N PRO A 30 23.33 14.14 0.15
CA PRO A 30 23.34 15.59 0.02
C PRO A 30 24.71 16.18 0.35
N SER A 31 25.49 15.57 1.26
CA SER A 31 26.86 16.02 1.54
C SER A 31 27.82 15.81 0.36
N HIS A 32 27.72 14.68 -0.35
CA HIS A 32 28.51 14.43 -1.55
C HIS A 32 28.11 15.32 -2.73
N LEU A 33 26.81 15.57 -2.92
CA LEU A 33 26.29 16.52 -3.91
C LEU A 33 26.75 17.95 -3.61
N PHE A 34 26.71 18.35 -2.34
CA PHE A 34 27.17 19.67 -1.93
C PHE A 34 28.70 19.83 -2.12
N MET A 35 29.48 18.80 -1.79
CA MET A 35 30.92 18.81 -2.03
C MET A 35 31.26 18.87 -3.52
N SER A 36 30.58 18.10 -4.37
CA SER A 36 30.82 18.13 -5.82
C SER A 36 30.42 19.48 -6.45
N LEU A 37 29.37 20.13 -5.93
CA LEU A 37 28.97 21.49 -6.28
C LEU A 37 30.06 22.51 -5.96
N VAL A 38 30.50 22.56 -4.69
CA VAL A 38 31.52 23.51 -4.22
C VAL A 38 32.84 23.29 -4.95
N TRP A 39 33.19 22.03 -5.24
CA TRP A 39 34.38 21.69 -6.00
C TRP A 39 34.30 22.19 -7.45
N CYS A 40 33.20 21.91 -8.17
CA CYS A 40 33.00 22.39 -9.54
C CYS A 40 33.00 23.92 -9.66
N GLN A 41 32.52 24.64 -8.65
CA GLN A 41 32.58 26.11 -8.64
C GLN A 41 34.00 26.65 -8.46
N LYS A 42 34.90 25.87 -7.82
CA LYS A 42 36.27 26.29 -7.51
C LYS A 42 37.30 25.82 -8.55
N TYR A 43 37.11 24.64 -9.14
CA TYR A 43 38.08 23.97 -10.00
C TYR A 43 37.54 23.64 -11.41
N ASP A 44 36.34 24.12 -11.75
CA ASP A 44 35.62 23.96 -13.02
C ASP A 44 35.23 22.54 -13.44
N TRP A 45 35.91 21.49 -12.95
CA TRP A 45 35.68 20.09 -13.33
C TRP A 45 35.97 19.10 -12.17
N LEU A 46 35.43 17.87 -12.27
CA LEU A 46 35.57 16.81 -11.27
C LEU A 46 36.63 15.77 -11.64
N TRP A 47 36.54 15.24 -12.87
CA TRP A 47 37.45 14.21 -13.36
C TRP A 47 37.57 14.26 -14.88
N GLU A 48 38.71 13.84 -15.44
CA GLU A 48 38.88 13.63 -16.87
C GLU A 48 37.97 12.54 -17.41
N TYR A 49 37.36 12.82 -18.56
CA TYR A 49 36.56 11.85 -19.30
C TYR A 49 37.49 10.93 -20.10
N ASN A 50 37.46 9.63 -19.80
CA ASN A 50 38.32 8.62 -20.41
C ASN A 50 37.60 7.75 -21.44
N GLY A 51 36.52 8.26 -22.03
CA GLY A 51 35.73 7.55 -23.04
C GLY A 51 34.50 6.82 -22.49
N PHE A 52 33.75 6.25 -23.41
CA PHE A 52 32.46 5.61 -23.17
C PHE A 52 32.61 4.18 -22.62
N GLY A 53 31.75 3.79 -21.67
CA GLY A 53 31.73 2.42 -21.11
C GLY A 53 32.82 2.08 -20.08
N GLY A 54 33.68 3.04 -19.72
CA GLY A 54 34.70 2.87 -18.67
C GLY A 54 34.15 2.91 -17.23
N SER A 55 35.01 2.62 -16.24
CA SER A 55 34.63 2.69 -14.82
C SER A 55 34.18 4.10 -14.38
N ARG A 56 34.80 5.16 -14.91
CA ARG A 56 34.40 6.55 -14.63
C ARG A 56 33.01 6.86 -15.19
N TYR A 57 32.68 6.36 -16.38
CA TYR A 57 31.33 6.46 -16.95
C TYR A 57 30.30 5.84 -16.01
N PHE A 58 30.56 4.65 -15.46
CA PHE A 58 29.66 4.03 -14.50
C PHE A 58 29.44 4.86 -13.24
N VAL A 59 30.52 5.44 -12.69
CA VAL A 59 30.49 6.25 -11.46
C VAL A 59 29.69 7.54 -11.63
N PHE A 60 29.78 8.21 -12.79
CA PHE A 60 29.05 9.46 -13.00
C PHE A 60 27.62 9.22 -13.50
N GLU A 61 27.41 8.20 -14.31
CA GLU A 61 26.11 8.00 -14.97
C GLU A 61 25.16 7.13 -14.16
N PHE A 62 25.60 5.96 -13.68
CA PHE A 62 24.72 4.98 -13.02
C PHE A 62 24.71 5.08 -11.50
N LEU A 63 25.87 5.29 -10.87
CA LEU A 63 25.99 5.26 -9.41
C LEU A 63 25.07 6.25 -8.68
N PRO A 64 24.91 7.53 -9.11
CA PRO A 64 24.00 8.45 -8.44
C PRO A 64 22.58 7.92 -8.44
N GLN A 65 22.12 7.46 -9.62
CA GLN A 65 20.78 6.92 -9.84
C GLN A 65 20.51 5.68 -8.98
N LEU A 66 21.50 4.78 -8.86
CA LEU A 66 21.44 3.62 -7.95
C LEU A 66 21.31 4.05 -6.48
N LEU A 67 22.00 5.11 -6.07
CA LEU A 67 21.87 5.64 -4.71
C LEU A 67 20.51 6.29 -4.46
N ALA A 68 19.90 6.95 -5.45
CA ALA A 68 18.51 7.41 -5.30
C ALA A 68 17.53 6.26 -5.16
N ILE A 69 17.73 5.13 -5.86
CA ILE A 69 16.89 3.95 -5.67
C ILE A 69 16.89 3.50 -4.20
N LEU A 70 18.03 3.47 -3.54
CA LEU A 70 18.11 3.09 -2.12
C LEU A 70 17.30 4.04 -1.22
N ILE A 71 17.30 5.33 -1.55
CA ILE A 71 16.46 6.32 -0.87
C ILE A 71 14.98 6.05 -1.15
N VAL A 72 14.59 5.82 -2.41
CA VAL A 72 13.20 5.52 -2.81
C VAL A 72 12.67 4.28 -2.07
N ILE A 73 13.46 3.19 -2.03
CA ILE A 73 13.11 1.96 -1.30
C ILE A 73 12.89 2.27 0.19
N SER A 74 13.79 3.05 0.79
CA SER A 74 13.71 3.42 2.21
C SER A 74 12.46 4.26 2.49
N VAL A 75 12.16 5.22 1.62
CA VAL A 75 11.02 6.12 1.75
C VAL A 75 9.69 5.38 1.55
N PHE A 76 9.61 4.38 0.67
CA PHE A 76 8.42 3.54 0.53
C PHE A 76 8.05 2.80 1.83
N VAL A 77 9.04 2.36 2.59
CA VAL A 77 8.82 1.69 3.89
C VAL A 77 8.24 2.67 4.90
N VAL A 78 8.80 3.89 4.97
CA VAL A 78 8.27 4.96 5.83
C VAL A 78 6.84 5.30 5.41
N GLN A 79 6.57 5.46 4.11
CA GLN A 79 5.25 5.72 3.58
C GLN A 79 4.25 4.62 3.99
N ALA A 80 4.58 3.34 3.80
CA ALA A 80 3.72 2.22 4.19
C ALA A 80 3.41 2.21 5.71
N ALA A 81 4.39 2.53 6.56
CA ALA A 81 4.19 2.66 8.01
C ALA A 81 3.27 3.84 8.36
N VAL A 82 3.46 4.99 7.71
CA VAL A 82 2.66 6.20 7.94
C VAL A 82 1.18 5.95 7.60
N TYR A 83 0.88 5.35 6.44
CA TYR A 83 -0.51 5.05 6.02
C TYR A 83 -1.22 4.10 7.01
N ARG A 84 -0.51 3.08 7.49
CA ARG A 84 -1.04 2.07 8.42
C ARG A 84 -1.35 2.65 9.80
N VAL A 85 -0.48 3.51 10.34
CA VAL A 85 -0.56 3.98 11.73
C VAL A 85 -1.45 5.23 11.88
N ILE A 86 -1.55 6.06 10.84
CA ILE A 86 -2.21 7.37 10.94
C ILE A 86 -3.70 7.33 11.31
N PRO A 87 -4.53 6.48 10.69
CA PRO A 87 -5.96 6.44 11.01
C PRO A 87 -6.18 6.23 12.52
N PHE A 88 -5.41 5.33 13.13
CA PHE A 88 -5.43 5.05 14.57
C PHE A 88 -4.89 6.20 15.41
N SER A 89 -3.77 6.80 14.99
CA SER A 89 -3.18 7.93 15.71
C SER A 89 -4.10 9.15 15.74
N ILE A 90 -4.87 9.39 14.68
CA ILE A 90 -5.85 10.48 14.62
C ILE A 90 -6.99 10.23 15.61
N ILE A 91 -7.59 9.04 15.60
CA ILE A 91 -8.71 8.71 16.50
C ILE A 91 -8.27 8.56 17.97
N ALA A 92 -6.97 8.34 18.23
CA ALA A 92 -6.43 8.35 19.59
C ALA A 92 -6.38 9.77 20.18
N ARG A 93 -6.20 10.80 19.34
CA ARG A 93 -6.16 12.21 19.75
C ARG A 93 -7.56 12.73 20.07
N THR A 94 -7.63 13.85 20.80
CA THR A 94 -8.88 14.52 21.16
C THR A 94 -9.52 15.30 20.01
N ILE A 95 -8.83 15.42 18.87
CA ILE A 95 -9.29 16.16 17.70
C ILE A 95 -10.44 15.38 17.04
N ASN A 96 -11.61 15.99 16.99
CA ASN A 96 -12.83 15.33 16.52
C ASN A 96 -12.85 15.21 14.98
N ARG A 97 -12.35 14.08 14.45
CA ARG A 97 -12.42 13.76 13.02
C ARG A 97 -13.30 12.54 12.78
N GLN A 98 -14.59 12.79 12.55
CA GLN A 98 -15.64 11.77 12.52
C GLN A 98 -15.52 10.73 11.39
N ARG A 99 -14.73 11.00 10.35
CA ARG A 99 -14.54 10.11 9.18
C ARG A 99 -13.11 9.61 8.99
N ALA A 100 -12.25 9.75 10.01
CA ALA A 100 -10.84 9.36 9.88
C ALA A 100 -10.67 7.87 9.57
N LEU A 101 -11.45 6.99 10.22
CA LEU A 101 -11.36 5.54 9.99
C LEU A 101 -11.98 5.12 8.63
N GLN A 102 -12.98 5.85 8.17
CA GLN A 102 -13.77 5.57 6.95
C GLN A 102 -13.07 6.03 5.68
N ASN A 103 -12.40 7.18 5.71
CA ASN A 103 -11.90 7.83 4.49
C ASN A 103 -10.37 7.80 4.36
N LEU A 104 -9.63 7.51 5.43
CA LEU A 104 -8.18 7.42 5.33
C LEU A 104 -7.77 6.02 4.86
N PRO A 105 -6.90 5.94 3.84
CA PRO A 105 -6.44 4.66 3.31
C PRO A 105 -5.50 3.93 4.29
N MET A 106 -5.59 2.60 4.34
CA MET A 106 -4.68 1.74 5.11
C MET A 106 -3.31 1.58 4.44
N PHE A 107 -3.25 1.75 3.11
CA PHE A 107 -2.03 1.59 2.30
C PHE A 107 -2.04 2.58 1.12
N PRO A 108 -0.87 2.94 0.57
CA PRO A 108 -0.78 3.88 -0.54
C PRO A 108 -1.51 3.36 -1.79
N ARG A 109 -2.41 4.17 -2.36
CA ARG A 109 -3.26 3.78 -3.50
C ARG A 109 -2.64 4.15 -4.85
N ASN A 110 -2.09 5.34 -4.96
CA ASN A 110 -1.53 5.91 -6.19
C ASN A 110 -0.08 6.35 -5.94
N PHE A 111 0.81 5.93 -6.82
CA PHE A 111 2.22 6.34 -6.82
C PHE A 111 2.51 7.34 -7.95
N LEU A 112 1.69 7.35 -9.01
CA LEU A 112 1.77 8.30 -10.12
C LEU A 112 1.20 9.69 -9.76
N LEU A 113 0.11 9.71 -8.98
CA LEU A 113 -0.56 10.94 -8.55
C LEU A 113 -0.46 11.08 -7.03
N PRO A 114 -0.32 12.30 -6.49
CA PRO A 114 -0.23 12.52 -5.06
C PRO A 114 -1.56 12.21 -4.39
N ASP A 115 -1.51 11.56 -3.22
CA ASP A 115 -2.70 11.29 -2.42
C ASP A 115 -3.07 12.51 -1.57
N LEU A 116 -4.21 13.13 -1.88
CA LEU A 116 -4.72 14.31 -1.18
C LEU A 116 -5.69 13.96 -0.03
N SER A 117 -5.98 12.68 0.20
CA SER A 117 -6.90 12.24 1.27
C SER A 117 -6.44 12.68 2.66
N HIS A 118 -5.12 12.73 2.87
CA HIS A 118 -4.52 13.19 4.13
C HIS A 118 -4.71 14.69 4.38
N PHE A 119 -4.90 15.51 3.35
CA PHE A 119 -5.24 16.93 3.55
C PHE A 119 -6.73 17.09 3.89
N GLN A 120 -7.59 16.33 3.22
CA GLN A 120 -9.04 16.44 3.38
C GLN A 120 -9.54 15.82 4.70
N HIS A 121 -9.03 14.64 5.05
CA HIS A 121 -9.54 13.84 6.16
C HIS A 121 -8.50 13.61 7.26
N GLY A 122 -7.21 13.79 6.96
CA GLY A 122 -6.09 13.58 7.87
C GLY A 122 -5.38 14.86 8.33
N GLU A 123 -4.22 14.71 8.96
CA GLU A 123 -3.44 15.85 9.41
C GLU A 123 -2.71 16.53 8.23
N PRO A 124 -2.86 17.86 8.03
CA PRO A 124 -2.25 18.56 6.89
C PRO A 124 -0.72 18.49 6.91
N LEU A 125 -0.11 18.44 8.12
CA LEU A 125 1.33 18.23 8.28
C LEU A 125 1.79 16.93 7.61
N ILE A 126 1.10 15.82 7.88
CA ILE A 126 1.43 14.54 7.26
C ILE A 126 1.13 14.60 5.75
N GLY A 127 0.00 15.19 5.34
CA GLY A 127 -0.30 15.40 3.92
C GLY A 127 0.85 16.09 3.19
N ALA A 128 1.41 17.16 3.76
CA ALA A 128 2.56 17.86 3.22
C ALA A 128 3.81 16.98 3.16
N CYS A 129 4.12 16.22 4.22
CA CYS A 129 5.25 15.30 4.21
C CYS A 129 5.11 14.18 3.16
N LEU A 130 3.90 13.63 2.99
CA LEU A 130 3.61 12.61 1.98
C LEU A 130 3.68 13.18 0.56
N LEU A 131 3.29 14.43 0.35
CA LEU A 131 3.43 15.13 -0.93
C LEU A 131 4.90 15.35 -1.28
N VAL A 132 5.74 15.72 -0.31
CA VAL A 132 7.20 15.83 -0.50
C VAL A 132 7.80 14.46 -0.85
N ILE A 133 7.40 13.41 -0.13
CA ILE A 133 7.81 12.02 -0.42
C ILE A 133 7.42 11.62 -1.86
N TRP A 134 6.18 11.89 -2.26
CA TRP A 134 5.71 11.62 -3.62
C TRP A 134 6.53 12.38 -4.66
N ALA A 135 6.73 13.69 -4.48
CA ALA A 135 7.49 14.53 -5.40
C ALA A 135 8.94 14.04 -5.55
N THR A 136 9.56 13.63 -4.44
CA THR A 136 10.91 13.04 -4.42
C THR A 136 10.94 11.76 -5.24
N ASN A 137 10.05 10.81 -4.98
CA ASN A 137 10.00 9.53 -5.69
C ASN A 137 9.73 9.71 -7.20
N PHE A 138 8.99 10.76 -7.58
CA PHE A 138 8.68 11.04 -8.98
C PHE A 138 9.85 11.69 -9.75
N ILE A 139 10.63 12.57 -9.09
CA ILE A 139 11.55 13.49 -9.78
C ILE A 139 13.04 13.12 -9.57
N THR A 140 13.38 12.46 -8.46
CA THR A 140 14.79 12.29 -8.07
C THR A 140 15.61 11.44 -9.05
N VAL A 141 15.10 10.27 -9.49
CA VAL A 141 15.87 9.40 -10.42
C VAL A 141 16.07 10.08 -11.78
N PRO A 142 15.04 10.68 -12.42
CA PRO A 142 15.24 11.43 -13.66
C PRO A 142 16.21 12.61 -13.51
N LEU A 143 16.14 13.39 -12.42
CA LEU A 143 17.07 14.50 -12.22
C LEU A 143 18.52 14.04 -12.05
N GLN A 144 18.74 12.93 -11.35
CA GLN A 144 20.08 12.40 -11.17
C GLN A 144 20.71 11.89 -12.48
N SER A 145 19.90 11.40 -13.42
CA SER A 145 20.39 11.02 -14.76
C SER A 145 20.97 12.20 -15.55
N CYS A 146 20.70 13.43 -15.13
CA CYS A 146 21.18 14.64 -15.81
C CYS A 146 22.17 15.44 -14.98
N LEU A 147 22.60 14.91 -13.84
CA LEU A 147 23.43 15.64 -12.88
C LEU A 147 24.84 15.91 -13.40
N PHE A 148 25.43 14.91 -14.05
CA PHE A 148 26.79 14.97 -14.57
C PHE A 148 26.78 14.96 -16.09
N GLN A 149 27.54 15.86 -16.70
CA GLN A 149 27.70 15.91 -18.15
C GLN A 149 29.17 16.15 -18.49
N PRO A 150 29.69 15.55 -19.56
CA PRO A 150 31.01 15.88 -20.06
C PRO A 150 30.96 17.23 -20.78
N LYS A 151 31.91 18.10 -20.47
CA LYS A 151 32.09 19.39 -21.12
C LYS A 151 33.50 19.48 -21.68
N TRP A 152 33.63 20.08 -22.85
CA TRP A 152 34.92 20.36 -23.48
C TRP A 152 35.55 21.60 -22.84
N TYR A 153 36.83 21.52 -22.46
CA TYR A 153 37.61 22.64 -21.96
C TYR A 153 38.79 22.92 -22.89
N ALA A 154 38.84 24.14 -23.42
CA ALA A 154 39.80 24.55 -24.46
C ALA A 154 40.96 25.44 -23.95
N GLY A 155 41.22 25.53 -22.64
CA GLY A 155 42.22 26.49 -22.10
C GLY A 155 43.09 25.96 -20.96
N GLY A 156 44.41 26.15 -21.09
CA GLY A 156 45.40 26.15 -20.01
C GLY A 156 46.09 24.82 -19.64
N GLY A 157 45.79 23.71 -20.32
CA GLY A 157 46.36 22.36 -20.13
C GLY A 157 45.95 21.41 -21.26
N GLU A 158 46.09 20.09 -21.09
CA GLU A 158 45.60 19.09 -22.07
C GLU A 158 44.12 19.33 -22.38
N ALA A 159 43.84 19.69 -23.63
CA ALA A 159 42.48 19.89 -24.13
C ALA A 159 41.76 18.53 -24.14
N GLY A 160 40.61 18.46 -23.48
CA GLY A 160 39.89 17.20 -23.33
C GLY A 160 38.52 17.37 -22.70
N PHE A 161 37.69 16.33 -22.86
CA PHE A 161 36.42 16.25 -22.16
C PHE A 161 36.65 16.03 -20.67
N LYS A 162 35.92 16.75 -19.85
CA LYS A 162 35.96 16.61 -18.38
C LYS A 162 34.55 16.54 -17.84
N TRP A 163 34.34 15.69 -16.84
CA TRP A 163 33.08 15.59 -16.12
C TRP A 163 32.83 16.86 -15.32
N THR A 164 31.67 17.46 -15.53
CA THR A 164 31.20 18.62 -14.78
C THR A 164 29.78 18.41 -14.27
N THR A 165 29.40 19.16 -13.24
CA THR A 165 28.07 19.09 -12.64
C THR A 165 27.17 20.17 -13.23
N VAL A 166 25.96 19.79 -13.65
CA VAL A 166 24.93 20.74 -14.08
C VAL A 166 24.40 21.50 -12.85
N GLN A 167 24.88 22.72 -12.66
CA GLN A 167 24.66 23.51 -11.44
C GLN A 167 23.17 23.65 -11.04
N PRO A 168 22.23 24.01 -11.95
CA PRO A 168 20.82 24.13 -11.58
C PRO A 168 20.20 22.83 -11.08
N ILE A 169 20.55 21.70 -11.72
CA ILE A 169 20.02 20.37 -11.38
C ILE A 169 20.57 19.93 -10.02
N ALA A 170 21.84 20.18 -9.75
CA ALA A 170 22.46 19.84 -8.49
C ALA A 170 21.86 20.63 -7.31
N TRP A 171 21.64 21.94 -7.46
CA TRP A 171 20.96 22.75 -6.43
C TRP A 171 19.50 22.32 -6.23
N LEU A 172 18.79 21.98 -7.32
CA LEU A 172 17.44 21.43 -7.23
C LEU A 172 17.41 20.11 -6.45
N LEU A 173 18.36 19.20 -6.71
CA LEU A 173 18.48 17.94 -5.96
C LEU A 173 18.80 18.19 -4.48
N VAL A 174 19.70 19.12 -4.16
CA VAL A 174 19.98 19.51 -2.76
C VAL A 174 18.70 20.02 -2.08
N ALA A 175 17.94 20.88 -2.75
CA ALA A 175 16.67 21.39 -2.21
C ALA A 175 15.64 20.28 -2.00
N VAL A 176 15.46 19.37 -2.97
CA VAL A 176 14.55 18.23 -2.86
C VAL A 176 14.95 17.30 -1.70
N TYR A 177 16.24 16.98 -1.55
CA TYR A 177 16.71 16.16 -0.44
C TYR A 177 16.62 16.85 0.91
N ALA A 178 16.84 18.16 0.98
CA ALA A 178 16.65 18.94 2.20
C ALA A 178 15.17 18.95 2.63
N LEU A 179 14.25 19.11 1.67
CA LEU A 179 12.81 19.01 1.90
C LEU A 179 12.41 17.60 2.36
N LEU A 180 12.96 16.55 1.73
CA LEU A 180 12.74 15.17 2.14
C LEU A 180 13.22 14.94 3.58
N ALA A 181 14.43 15.39 3.92
CA ALA A 181 14.98 15.28 5.26
C ALA A 181 14.09 16.00 6.28
N ALA A 182 13.65 17.22 5.97
CA ALA A 182 12.73 17.98 6.81
C ALA A 182 11.38 17.26 6.99
N ALA A 183 10.84 16.65 5.93
CA ALA A 183 9.60 15.86 6.00
C ALA A 183 9.76 14.60 6.87
N LEU A 184 10.88 13.88 6.76
CA LEU A 184 11.17 12.72 7.59
C LEU A 184 11.36 13.12 9.06
N VAL A 185 12.05 14.22 9.33
CA VAL A 185 12.19 14.78 10.69
C VAL A 185 10.84 15.21 11.24
N ALA A 186 9.98 15.87 10.45
CA ALA A 186 8.65 16.26 10.87
C ALA A 186 7.77 15.05 11.20
N ILE A 187 7.82 13.98 10.40
CA ILE A 187 7.15 12.71 10.69
C ILE A 187 7.69 12.11 12.00
N ALA A 188 9.02 12.02 12.15
CA ALA A 188 9.65 11.47 13.34
C ALA A 188 9.28 12.26 14.60
N LEU A 189 9.36 13.59 14.55
CA LEU A 189 8.94 14.48 15.64
C LEU A 189 7.46 14.30 15.97
N ARG A 190 6.58 14.24 14.96
CA ARG A 190 5.15 14.01 15.16
C ARG A 190 4.90 12.73 15.94
N PHE A 191 5.54 11.62 15.58
CA PHE A 191 5.33 10.35 16.26
C PHE A 191 6.06 10.24 17.61
N ASN A 192 7.20 10.91 17.79
CA ASN A 192 7.94 10.93 19.05
C ASN A 192 7.30 11.85 20.10
N LEU A 193 6.64 12.92 19.68
CA LEU A 193 5.96 13.87 20.57
C LEU A 193 4.47 13.57 20.71
N GLY A 194 3.86 12.95 19.70
CA GLY A 194 2.43 12.64 19.66
C GLY A 194 2.05 11.33 20.34
N VAL A 195 0.74 11.15 20.52
CA VAL A 195 0.13 9.91 21.03
C VAL A 195 -0.48 9.14 19.85
N THR A 196 -0.06 7.89 19.67
CA THR A 196 -0.64 6.99 18.66
C THR A 196 -1.83 6.20 19.22
N GLY A 197 -1.86 5.95 20.53
CA GLY A 197 -2.89 5.16 21.19
C GLY A 197 -2.86 3.66 20.85
N LEU A 198 -1.91 3.22 20.03
CA LEU A 198 -1.74 1.83 19.60
C LEU A 198 -0.97 1.01 20.64
N GLN A 199 -1.37 -0.24 20.86
CA GLN A 199 -0.64 -1.17 21.74
C GLN A 199 0.60 -1.77 21.05
N TRP A 200 0.49 -2.04 19.75
CA TRP A 200 1.56 -2.50 18.87
C TRP A 200 1.25 -2.08 17.42
N ASP A 201 2.19 -2.31 16.51
CA ASP A 201 2.04 -1.99 15.08
C ASP A 201 1.04 -2.94 14.39
N PRO A 202 -0.09 -2.43 13.84
CA PRO A 202 -1.17 -3.23 13.28
C PRO A 202 -0.89 -3.66 11.85
N VAL A 203 -0.14 -4.75 11.70
CA VAL A 203 0.44 -5.22 10.43
C VAL A 203 -0.44 -6.26 9.72
N SER A 204 -1.16 -7.06 10.51
CA SER A 204 -1.91 -8.23 10.06
C SER A 204 -3.39 -8.13 10.44
N LEU A 205 -4.23 -9.00 9.87
CA LEU A 205 -5.66 -9.04 10.18
C LEU A 205 -5.89 -9.37 11.67
N ALA A 206 -5.08 -10.27 12.22
CA ALA A 206 -5.12 -10.65 13.63
C ALA A 206 -4.87 -9.47 14.57
N ASP A 207 -4.08 -8.46 14.16
CA ASP A 207 -3.78 -7.30 14.98
C ASP A 207 -5.01 -6.40 15.20
N ILE A 208 -5.99 -6.44 14.28
CA ILE A 208 -7.18 -5.59 14.32
C ILE A 208 -8.27 -6.19 15.22
N ILE A 209 -8.38 -7.52 15.28
CA ILE A 209 -9.43 -8.24 16.03
C ILE A 209 -9.48 -7.79 17.52
N PRO A 210 -8.36 -7.74 18.27
CA PRO A 210 -8.38 -7.27 19.66
C PRO A 210 -8.83 -5.81 19.83
N MET A 211 -8.61 -4.98 18.81
CA MET A 211 -8.98 -3.56 18.86
C MET A 211 -10.49 -3.34 18.70
N ILE A 212 -11.20 -4.29 18.08
CA ILE A 212 -12.63 -4.17 17.80
C ILE A 212 -13.50 -5.08 18.67
N GLN A 213 -12.93 -6.08 19.33
CA GLN A 213 -13.65 -7.08 20.15
C GLN A 213 -14.70 -6.49 21.12
N LYS A 214 -14.34 -5.44 21.87
CA LYS A 214 -15.22 -4.78 22.85
C LYS A 214 -15.76 -3.44 22.35
N SER A 215 -15.78 -3.26 21.04
CA SER A 215 -16.20 -2.01 20.43
C SER A 215 -17.72 -1.86 20.46
N ASN A 216 -18.19 -0.66 20.83
CA ASN A 216 -19.61 -0.32 20.79
C ASN A 216 -20.07 0.18 19.42
N ILE A 217 -19.20 0.26 18.40
CA ILE A 217 -19.58 0.74 17.05
C ILE A 217 -19.90 -0.39 16.06
N LEU A 218 -19.75 -1.66 16.46
CA LEU A 218 -19.95 -2.79 15.54
C LEU A 218 -21.37 -2.90 15.00
N HIS A 219 -22.38 -2.50 15.77
CA HIS A 219 -23.78 -2.52 15.33
C HIS A 219 -24.05 -1.60 14.13
N ASP A 220 -23.25 -0.54 13.93
CA ASP A 220 -23.39 0.36 12.77
C ASP A 220 -22.96 -0.33 11.45
N PHE A 221 -22.25 -1.46 11.53
CA PHE A 221 -21.78 -2.23 10.36
C PHE A 221 -22.80 -3.28 9.89
N ASP A 222 -24.02 -3.30 10.42
CA ASP A 222 -25.03 -4.28 10.02
C ASP A 222 -25.28 -4.24 8.51
N GLN A 223 -25.06 -5.36 7.82
CA GLN A 223 -25.16 -5.51 6.36
C GLN A 223 -24.08 -4.78 5.54
N ALA A 224 -23.08 -4.18 6.19
CA ALA A 224 -22.00 -3.47 5.50
C ALA A 224 -21.09 -4.41 4.68
N GLU A 225 -21.05 -5.70 4.99
CA GLU A 225 -20.24 -6.72 4.32
C GLU A 225 -20.58 -6.92 2.84
N ILE A 226 -21.80 -6.59 2.42
CA ILE A 226 -22.24 -6.63 1.02
C ILE A 226 -22.46 -5.25 0.41
N ALA A 227 -22.26 -4.17 1.16
CA ALA A 227 -22.42 -2.81 0.66
C ALA A 227 -21.36 -2.51 -0.43
N ASP A 228 -21.73 -1.77 -1.48
CA ASP A 228 -20.78 -1.39 -2.54
C ASP A 228 -19.69 -0.44 -2.00
N ARG A 229 -20.08 0.48 -1.12
CA ARG A 229 -19.22 1.51 -0.51
C ARG A 229 -19.50 1.61 0.98
N VAL A 230 -18.70 0.92 1.78
CA VAL A 230 -18.81 0.92 3.25
C VAL A 230 -18.69 2.33 3.84
N GLU A 231 -17.84 3.18 3.26
CA GLU A 231 -17.63 4.56 3.70
C GLU A 231 -18.88 5.47 3.60
N GLU A 232 -19.74 5.23 2.62
CA GLU A 232 -20.99 5.97 2.43
C GLU A 232 -22.13 5.37 3.26
N PHE A 233 -22.04 4.06 3.54
CA PHE A 233 -23.02 3.32 4.33
C PHE A 233 -22.95 3.68 5.82
N LEU A 234 -21.75 3.93 6.34
CA LEU A 234 -21.54 4.19 7.77
C LEU A 234 -21.83 5.65 8.15
N PRO A 235 -22.54 5.90 9.26
CA PRO A 235 -22.71 7.26 9.76
C PRO A 235 -21.37 7.87 10.21
N PRO A 236 -21.16 9.19 10.05
CA PRO A 236 -20.00 9.86 10.61
C PRO A 236 -20.06 9.84 12.14
N ARG A 237 -19.07 9.24 12.80
CA ARG A 237 -19.05 9.09 14.27
C ARG A 237 -17.72 9.54 14.87
N PRO A 238 -17.73 10.20 16.05
CA PRO A 238 -16.52 10.61 16.77
C PRO A 238 -15.88 9.41 17.47
N VAL A 239 -15.36 8.47 16.68
CA VAL A 239 -14.73 7.23 17.18
C VAL A 239 -13.38 7.54 17.81
N ARG A 240 -13.03 6.84 18.90
CA ARG A 240 -11.78 6.97 19.62
C ARG A 240 -11.11 5.63 19.90
N LEU A 241 -9.78 5.62 19.88
CA LEU A 241 -8.96 4.48 20.29
C LEU A 241 -8.38 4.70 21.70
N GLY A 242 -8.48 3.70 22.57
CA GLY A 242 -7.84 3.75 23.88
C GLY A 242 -8.41 2.76 24.89
N TYR A 243 -8.18 3.07 26.16
CA TYR A 243 -8.68 2.28 27.28
C TYR A 243 -10.01 2.84 27.78
N TRP A 244 -10.94 1.93 28.04
CA TRP A 244 -12.31 2.22 28.42
C TRP A 244 -12.66 1.51 29.72
N LYS A 245 -13.60 2.11 30.46
CA LYS A 245 -14.36 1.46 31.53
C LYS A 245 -15.83 1.44 31.16
N THR A 246 -16.51 0.38 31.57
CA THR A 246 -17.97 0.27 31.47
C THR A 246 -18.59 0.77 32.77
N SER A 247 -19.75 1.44 32.71
CA SER A 247 -20.41 1.96 33.90
C SER A 247 -20.84 0.84 34.87
N MET A 248 -21.13 -0.35 34.35
CA MET A 248 -21.58 -1.52 35.14
C MET A 248 -20.44 -2.42 35.64
N ARG A 249 -19.27 -2.43 34.98
CA ARG A 249 -18.13 -3.29 35.35
C ARG A 249 -16.87 -2.45 35.42
N GLN A 250 -16.15 -2.50 36.56
CA GLN A 250 -14.89 -1.76 36.76
C GLN A 250 -13.72 -2.27 35.91
N GLU A 251 -13.93 -3.28 35.07
CA GLU A 251 -12.92 -3.82 34.16
C GLU A 251 -12.44 -2.77 33.14
N ILE A 252 -11.12 -2.66 33.01
CA ILE A 252 -10.46 -1.80 32.04
C ILE A 252 -10.16 -2.63 30.80
N PHE A 253 -10.58 -2.16 29.63
CA PHE A 253 -10.30 -2.85 28.37
C PHE A 253 -9.85 -1.87 27.29
N TYR A 254 -9.13 -2.39 26.29
CA TYR A 254 -8.64 -1.62 25.15
C TYR A 254 -9.53 -1.88 23.94
N ALA A 255 -10.04 -0.82 23.31
CA ALA A 255 -10.88 -0.92 22.13
C ALA A 255 -10.98 0.40 21.37
N ILE A 256 -11.43 0.29 20.12
CA ILE A 256 -12.02 1.37 19.35
C ILE A 256 -13.46 1.55 19.81
N GLY A 257 -13.91 2.77 20.07
CA GLY A 257 -15.29 3.00 20.48
C GLY A 257 -15.68 4.47 20.55
N GLU A 258 -16.97 4.70 20.72
CA GLU A 258 -17.55 6.03 20.93
C GLU A 258 -17.76 6.28 22.43
N GLY A 259 -17.31 7.45 22.90
CA GLY A 259 -17.50 7.85 24.29
C GLY A 259 -18.92 8.32 24.56
N ASN A 260 -19.48 7.95 25.71
CA ASN A 260 -20.85 8.34 26.13
C ASN A 260 -21.95 8.01 25.10
N ALA A 261 -21.77 6.96 24.30
CA ALA A 261 -22.82 6.49 23.39
C ALA A 261 -24.09 6.09 24.18
N PRO A 262 -25.30 6.38 23.65
CA PRO A 262 -26.56 5.98 24.26
C PRO A 262 -26.70 4.45 24.34
N LEU A 263 -27.32 3.97 25.43
CA LEU A 263 -27.47 2.54 25.75
C LEU A 263 -28.40 1.78 24.78
N HIS A 264 -29.36 2.48 24.19
CA HIS A 264 -30.28 1.94 23.20
C HIS A 264 -30.19 2.82 21.97
N ARG A 265 -29.59 2.30 20.89
CA ARG A 265 -29.46 3.02 19.62
C ARG A 265 -30.10 2.16 18.55
N LEU A 266 -31.17 2.67 17.95
CA LEU A 266 -31.70 2.12 16.71
C LEU A 266 -30.67 2.41 15.60
N PRO A 267 -30.39 1.46 14.70
CA PRO A 267 -29.49 1.71 13.58
C PRO A 267 -30.03 2.89 12.77
N GLU A 268 -29.29 3.98 12.78
CA GLU A 268 -29.62 5.21 12.05
C GLU A 268 -29.22 4.96 10.59
N ARG A 269 -30.09 4.26 9.85
CA ARG A 269 -29.91 3.96 8.42
C ARG A 269 -29.79 5.30 7.71
N SER A 270 -28.69 5.53 6.98
CA SER A 270 -28.58 6.72 6.14
C SER A 270 -29.58 6.58 4.98
N GLU A 271 -30.82 7.01 5.17
CA GLU A 271 -31.85 7.11 4.13
C GLU A 271 -31.67 8.36 3.24
N GLY A 272 -30.44 8.86 3.14
CA GLY A 272 -30.12 10.12 2.49
C GLY A 272 -29.86 10.02 0.99
N ARG A 273 -30.77 9.44 0.18
CA ARG A 273 -30.81 9.78 -1.27
C ARG A 273 -32.10 9.43 -2.02
N ASN A 274 -32.88 8.46 -1.57
CA ASN A 274 -34.05 7.97 -2.33
C ASN A 274 -35.41 8.51 -1.85
N GLU A 275 -35.48 9.23 -0.72
CA GLU A 275 -36.75 9.82 -0.26
C GLU A 275 -37.29 10.89 -1.19
N LYS A 276 -36.45 11.72 -1.82
CA LYS A 276 -36.95 12.78 -2.72
C LYS A 276 -37.57 12.24 -4.02
N SER A 277 -37.20 11.03 -4.44
CA SER A 277 -37.86 10.35 -5.57
C SER A 277 -39.06 9.51 -5.11
N ARG A 278 -39.02 8.90 -3.91
CA ARG A 278 -40.13 8.10 -3.34
C ARG A 278 -41.28 8.95 -2.79
N ALA A 279 -41.02 10.16 -2.32
CA ALA A 279 -42.07 11.08 -1.83
C ALA A 279 -43.09 11.47 -2.92
N LYS A 280 -42.78 11.21 -4.19
CA LYS A 280 -43.71 11.41 -5.32
C LYS A 280 -44.54 10.17 -5.67
N GLU A 281 -44.22 9.01 -5.10
CA GLU A 281 -44.94 7.74 -5.29
C GLU A 281 -45.73 7.31 -4.03
N MET A 282 -45.51 7.98 -2.89
CA MET A 282 -46.03 7.57 -1.57
C MET A 282 -47.41 8.13 -1.21
N GLU A 283 -48.16 8.70 -2.16
CA GLU A 283 -49.56 9.13 -1.93
C GLU A 283 -50.59 8.00 -2.15
N THR A 284 -50.17 6.80 -2.56
CA THR A 284 -51.08 5.66 -2.71
C THR A 284 -50.35 4.37 -2.37
N GLU A 285 -50.46 3.92 -1.12
CA GLU A 285 -50.46 2.52 -0.65
C GLU A 285 -50.15 2.50 0.86
N GLU A 286 -51.00 1.85 1.66
CA GLU A 286 -50.65 1.43 3.01
C GLU A 286 -49.52 0.38 2.90
N VAL A 287 -48.28 0.84 2.95
CA VAL A 287 -47.10 -0.03 2.85
C VAL A 287 -47.01 -0.88 4.12
N ASP A 288 -47.31 -2.17 3.98
CA ASP A 288 -47.10 -3.19 5.02
C ASP A 288 -45.60 -3.31 5.36
N VAL A 289 -45.23 -2.71 6.49
CA VAL A 289 -43.85 -2.65 7.00
C VAL A 289 -43.29 -4.03 7.33
N GLU A 290 -44.12 -4.99 7.73
CA GLU A 290 -43.67 -6.36 8.04
C GLU A 290 -43.29 -7.11 6.77
N ARG A 291 -44.13 -7.02 5.73
CA ARG A 291 -43.85 -7.61 4.42
C ARG A 291 -42.59 -7.02 3.80
N GLN A 292 -42.35 -5.73 3.95
CA GLN A 292 -41.12 -5.07 3.47
C GLN A 292 -39.88 -5.58 4.23
N ARG A 293 -39.95 -5.72 5.56
CA ARG A 293 -38.84 -6.27 6.35
C ARG A 293 -38.51 -7.72 6.00
N LEU A 294 -39.53 -8.55 5.78
CA LEU A 294 -39.35 -9.95 5.36
C LEU A 294 -38.71 -10.02 3.96
N ASN A 295 -39.16 -9.18 3.02
CA ASN A 295 -38.56 -9.10 1.69
C ASN A 295 -37.10 -8.63 1.74
N ASP A 296 -36.79 -7.60 2.53
CA ASP A 296 -35.43 -7.11 2.72
C ASP A 296 -34.53 -8.22 3.30
N LYS A 297 -34.99 -8.92 4.34
CA LYS A 297 -34.26 -10.03 4.95
C LYS A 297 -34.00 -11.17 3.96
N ASN A 298 -35.04 -11.62 3.25
CA ASN A 298 -34.91 -12.68 2.24
C ASN A 298 -33.99 -12.28 1.09
N SER A 299 -34.04 -10.99 0.70
CA SER A 299 -33.15 -10.46 -0.34
C SER A 299 -31.68 -10.47 0.11
N PHE A 300 -31.42 -10.12 1.37
CA PHE A 300 -30.09 -10.11 1.98
C PHE A 300 -29.51 -11.52 2.10
N GLU A 301 -30.27 -12.48 2.63
CA GLU A 301 -29.87 -13.90 2.73
C GLU A 301 -29.59 -14.50 1.34
N ARG A 302 -30.45 -14.24 0.34
CA ARG A 302 -30.19 -14.66 -1.04
C ARG A 302 -28.90 -14.05 -1.60
N ASN A 303 -28.62 -12.81 -1.25
CA ASN A 303 -27.46 -12.06 -1.71
C ASN A 303 -26.15 -12.58 -1.09
N LEU A 304 -26.16 -12.96 0.19
CA LEU A 304 -25.05 -13.58 0.91
C LEU A 304 -24.53 -14.84 0.21
N HIS A 305 -25.44 -15.72 -0.22
CA HIS A 305 -25.10 -16.98 -0.89
C HIS A 305 -24.72 -16.81 -2.36
N SER A 306 -24.94 -15.63 -2.93
CA SER A 306 -24.65 -15.40 -4.35
C SER A 306 -23.13 -15.31 -4.60
N PRO A 307 -22.57 -16.12 -5.52
CA PRO A 307 -21.16 -15.99 -5.91
C PRO A 307 -20.83 -14.62 -6.49
N PHE A 308 -21.83 -13.96 -7.09
CA PHE A 308 -21.71 -12.63 -7.68
C PHE A 308 -21.35 -11.57 -6.67
N ILE A 309 -21.95 -11.58 -5.48
CA ILE A 309 -21.62 -10.60 -4.43
C ILE A 309 -20.24 -10.91 -3.87
N ARG A 310 -19.94 -12.17 -3.52
CA ARG A 310 -18.63 -12.53 -2.98
C ARG A 310 -17.47 -12.12 -3.88
N PHE A 311 -17.62 -12.32 -5.20
CA PHE A 311 -16.57 -12.05 -6.19
C PHE A 311 -16.87 -10.80 -7.04
N ARG A 312 -17.56 -9.81 -6.46
CA ARG A 312 -18.03 -8.60 -7.18
C ARG A 312 -16.90 -7.65 -7.55
N TRP A 313 -16.01 -7.37 -6.60
CA TRP A 313 -15.09 -6.24 -6.69
C TRP A 313 -13.65 -6.67 -6.96
N ALA A 314 -13.04 -5.99 -7.94
CA ALA A 314 -11.62 -5.92 -8.19
C ALA A 314 -11.28 -4.46 -8.57
N PRO A 315 -10.06 -3.98 -8.29
CA PRO A 315 -9.66 -2.64 -8.66
C PRO A 315 -9.71 -2.45 -10.17
N TRP A 316 -10.00 -1.23 -10.63
CA TRP A 316 -10.22 -0.92 -12.05
C TRP A 316 -9.06 -1.38 -12.94
N PHE A 317 -7.82 -1.24 -12.47
CA PHE A 317 -6.61 -1.62 -13.20
C PHE A 317 -6.39 -3.14 -13.32
N LEU A 318 -7.13 -3.97 -12.59
CA LEU A 318 -7.11 -5.44 -12.70
C LEU A 318 -8.33 -6.02 -13.41
N ARG A 319 -9.27 -5.20 -13.87
CA ARG A 319 -10.39 -5.70 -14.68
C ARG A 319 -9.86 -6.21 -16.02
N ASP A 320 -10.47 -7.26 -16.54
CA ASP A 320 -10.00 -7.98 -17.73
C ASP A 320 -9.69 -7.04 -18.92
N THR A 321 -10.54 -6.03 -19.17
CA THR A 321 -10.34 -5.03 -20.22
C THR A 321 -9.08 -4.18 -20.01
N PHE A 322 -8.81 -3.78 -18.77
CA PHE A 322 -7.66 -2.96 -18.43
C PHE A 322 -6.36 -3.77 -18.41
N VAL A 323 -6.40 -5.04 -18.00
CA VAL A 323 -5.22 -5.92 -18.07
C VAL A 323 -4.74 -6.04 -19.52
N VAL A 324 -5.65 -6.26 -20.46
CA VAL A 324 -5.33 -6.27 -21.90
C VAL A 324 -4.83 -4.90 -22.35
N ALA A 325 -5.49 -3.81 -21.94
CA ALA A 325 -5.04 -2.46 -22.28
C ALA A 325 -3.62 -2.16 -21.77
N TRP A 326 -3.25 -2.60 -20.55
CA TRP A 326 -1.91 -2.42 -20.02
C TRP A 326 -0.85 -3.19 -20.82
N ILE A 327 -1.17 -4.41 -21.27
CA ILE A 327 -0.28 -5.19 -22.15
C ILE A 327 -0.05 -4.42 -23.46
N VAL A 328 -1.13 -3.95 -24.08
CA VAL A 328 -1.05 -3.18 -25.33
C VAL A 328 -0.27 -1.88 -25.13
N ILE A 329 -0.55 -1.12 -24.06
CA ILE A 329 0.16 0.12 -23.73
C ILE A 329 1.64 -0.15 -23.50
N ALA A 330 2.01 -1.18 -22.73
CA ALA A 330 3.40 -1.54 -22.48
C ALA A 330 4.14 -1.90 -23.78
N VAL A 331 3.51 -2.67 -24.68
CA VAL A 331 4.09 -3.03 -25.98
C VAL A 331 4.20 -1.81 -26.89
N VAL A 332 3.17 -0.97 -26.99
CA VAL A 332 3.19 0.24 -27.81
C VAL A 332 4.24 1.22 -27.31
N LEU A 333 4.36 1.42 -26.00
CA LEU A 333 5.37 2.31 -25.44
C LEU A 333 6.78 1.74 -25.57
N LEU A 334 6.97 0.43 -25.51
CA LEU A 334 8.24 -0.21 -25.85
C LEU A 334 8.61 0.07 -27.32
N ILE A 335 7.67 -0.12 -28.25
CA ILE A 335 7.89 0.17 -29.67
C ILE A 335 8.17 1.67 -29.87
N ALA A 336 7.39 2.54 -29.24
CA ALA A 336 7.60 3.99 -29.31
C ALA A 336 8.97 4.38 -28.74
N PHE A 337 9.38 3.80 -27.62
CA PHE A 337 10.71 4.01 -27.06
C PHE A 337 11.81 3.59 -28.04
N MET A 338 11.69 2.42 -28.68
CA MET A 338 12.63 1.96 -29.71
C MET A 338 12.66 2.92 -30.90
N VAL A 339 11.50 3.26 -31.47
CA VAL A 339 11.39 4.14 -32.63
C VAL A 339 11.93 5.54 -32.31
N VAL A 340 11.59 6.12 -31.16
CA VAL A 340 12.11 7.43 -30.75
C VAL A 340 13.61 7.38 -30.48
N SER A 341 14.14 6.26 -29.97
CA SER A 341 15.58 6.12 -29.72
C SER A 341 16.41 6.01 -31.01
N PHE A 342 15.86 5.49 -32.11
CA PHE A 342 16.61 5.20 -33.34
C PHE A 342 16.20 6.02 -34.58
N VAL A 343 14.96 6.51 -34.67
CA VAL A 343 14.38 7.06 -35.92
C VAL A 343 14.30 8.59 -35.91
N ASN A 344 13.97 9.19 -34.77
CA ASN A 344 13.94 10.64 -34.62
C ASN A 344 15.23 11.07 -33.91
N GLN A 345 15.78 12.26 -34.18
CA GLN A 345 17.09 12.70 -33.66
C GLN A 345 17.35 12.18 -32.23
N PRO A 346 18.48 11.48 -31.98
CA PRO A 346 18.69 10.76 -30.73
C PRO A 346 18.44 11.72 -29.57
N ILE A 347 17.64 11.27 -28.61
CA ILE A 347 17.23 12.07 -27.46
C ILE A 347 18.50 12.68 -26.84
N ARG A 348 18.64 14.00 -26.95
CA ARG A 348 19.88 14.69 -26.57
C ARG A 348 20.19 14.61 -25.06
N ASN A 349 19.19 14.27 -24.24
CA ASN A 349 19.27 14.28 -22.77
C ASN A 349 18.65 13.00 -22.16
N GLY A 350 19.29 12.42 -21.14
CA GLY A 350 18.79 11.22 -20.42
C GLY A 350 17.48 11.41 -19.65
N PHE A 351 17.05 12.66 -19.41
CA PHE A 351 15.88 12.99 -18.58
C PHE A 351 14.58 12.32 -19.06
N ILE A 352 14.25 12.42 -20.35
CA ILE A 352 12.95 11.96 -20.88
C ILE A 352 12.83 10.43 -20.79
N PRO A 353 13.82 9.64 -21.26
CA PRO A 353 13.88 8.19 -21.03
C PRO A 353 13.77 7.81 -19.56
N ALA A 354 14.53 8.46 -18.68
CA ALA A 354 14.49 8.20 -17.24
C ALA A 354 13.11 8.49 -16.65
N LEU A 355 12.46 9.57 -17.09
CA LEU A 355 11.11 9.94 -16.66
C LEU A 355 10.06 8.91 -17.09
N ILE A 356 10.13 8.43 -18.34
CA ILE A 356 9.25 7.36 -18.84
C ILE A 356 9.51 6.06 -18.07
N GLY A 357 10.78 5.71 -17.84
CA GLY A 357 11.14 4.56 -17.03
C GLY A 357 10.62 4.68 -15.59
N ASN A 358 10.66 5.89 -15.01
CA ASN A 358 10.15 6.13 -13.66
C ASN A 358 8.63 6.04 -13.61
N PHE A 359 7.94 6.47 -14.66
CA PHE A 359 6.51 6.27 -14.83
C PHE A 359 6.15 4.77 -14.81
N PHE A 360 6.88 3.92 -15.54
CA PHE A 360 6.66 2.46 -15.49
C PHE A 360 6.92 1.87 -14.11
N PHE A 361 8.03 2.26 -13.49
CA PHE A 361 8.34 1.83 -12.13
C PHE A 361 7.18 2.17 -11.16
N LEU A 362 6.71 3.42 -11.16
CA LEU A 362 5.64 3.88 -10.27
C LEU A 362 4.26 3.32 -10.63
N ALA A 363 3.98 3.05 -11.91
CA ALA A 363 2.73 2.44 -12.37
C ALA A 363 2.57 0.99 -11.86
N TRP A 364 3.67 0.29 -11.59
CA TRP A 364 3.64 -1.07 -11.06
C TRP A 364 3.40 -1.15 -9.55
N GLN A 365 3.76 -0.11 -8.80
CA GLN A 365 3.70 -0.13 -7.32
C GLN A 365 2.28 -0.35 -6.76
N PRO A 366 1.19 0.25 -7.29
CA PRO A 366 -0.17 -0.07 -6.86
C PRO A 366 -0.55 -1.55 -7.04
N LEU A 367 -0.06 -2.22 -8.08
CA LEU A 367 -0.32 -3.64 -8.34
C LEU A 367 0.29 -4.49 -7.22
N ASP A 368 1.56 -4.24 -6.93
CA ASP A 368 2.30 -4.97 -5.90
C ASP A 368 1.67 -4.78 -4.51
N VAL A 369 1.38 -3.54 -4.10
CA VAL A 369 0.70 -3.25 -2.82
C VAL A 369 -0.66 -3.95 -2.74
N TYR A 370 -1.44 -3.94 -3.83
CA TYR A 370 -2.74 -4.63 -3.86
C TYR A 370 -2.61 -6.14 -3.70
N PHE A 371 -1.69 -6.78 -4.44
CA PHE A 371 -1.53 -8.24 -4.36
C PHE A 371 -1.01 -8.71 -3.01
N ARG A 372 -0.19 -7.90 -2.33
CA ARG A 372 0.21 -8.13 -0.93
C ARG A 372 -0.99 -7.99 0.02
N ALA A 373 -1.81 -6.95 -0.16
CA ALA A 373 -2.96 -6.67 0.70
C ALA A 373 -4.05 -7.75 0.64
N ILE A 374 -4.28 -8.29 -0.56
CA ILE A 374 -5.35 -9.27 -0.81
C ILE A 374 -4.94 -10.70 -0.51
N GLN A 375 -3.64 -10.99 -0.40
CA GLN A 375 -3.15 -12.35 -0.22
C GLN A 375 -3.76 -13.09 0.99
N PRO A 376 -3.94 -12.46 2.18
CA PRO A 376 -4.62 -13.11 3.30
C PRO A 376 -6.03 -13.60 2.94
N PHE A 377 -6.82 -12.80 2.23
CA PHE A 377 -8.16 -13.17 1.77
C PHE A 377 -8.14 -14.26 0.71
N ALA A 378 -7.11 -14.27 -0.12
CA ALA A 378 -6.90 -15.32 -1.12
C ALA A 378 -6.64 -16.69 -0.45
N SER A 379 -5.84 -16.70 0.63
CA SER A 379 -5.60 -17.90 1.44
C SER A 379 -6.87 -18.35 2.17
N LEU A 380 -7.62 -17.40 2.76
CA LEU A 380 -8.89 -17.65 3.45
C LEU A 380 -10.01 -18.13 2.51
N SER A 381 -9.88 -17.93 1.21
CA SER A 381 -10.82 -18.45 0.21
C SER A 381 -10.62 -19.93 -0.13
N SER A 382 -9.76 -20.64 0.60
CA SER A 382 -9.63 -22.09 0.48
C SER A 382 -10.86 -22.81 1.09
N PRO A 383 -11.52 -23.73 0.37
CA PRO A 383 -12.64 -24.50 0.92
C PRO A 383 -12.28 -25.33 2.16
N SER A 384 -11.03 -25.81 2.23
CA SER A 384 -10.52 -26.58 3.36
C SER A 384 -10.09 -25.73 4.56
N GLY A 385 -10.29 -24.41 4.50
CA GLY A 385 -9.69 -23.45 5.44
C GLY A 385 -8.16 -23.40 5.37
N THR A 386 -7.59 -22.54 6.21
CA THR A 386 -6.15 -22.25 6.25
C THR A 386 -5.71 -21.88 7.67
N SER A 387 -4.44 -22.11 8.02
CA SER A 387 -3.90 -21.76 9.34
C SER A 387 -3.76 -20.25 9.51
N ALA A 388 -3.70 -19.77 10.75
CA ALA A 388 -3.51 -18.34 11.01
C ALA A 388 -2.19 -17.79 10.45
N GLU A 389 -1.10 -18.55 10.50
CA GLU A 389 0.22 -18.15 9.98
C GLU A 389 0.21 -17.87 8.48
N SER A 390 -0.57 -18.66 7.73
CA SER A 390 -0.72 -18.54 6.28
C SER A 390 -1.87 -17.62 5.85
N SER A 391 -2.55 -16.97 6.82
CA SER A 391 -3.67 -16.06 6.57
C SER A 391 -3.69 -14.84 7.51
N LEU A 392 -4.27 -14.97 8.69
CA LEU A 392 -4.57 -13.88 9.63
C LEU A 392 -3.32 -13.12 10.11
N LEU A 393 -2.19 -13.81 10.24
CA LEU A 393 -0.92 -13.27 10.73
C LEU A 393 -0.03 -12.72 9.61
N LEU A 394 -0.44 -12.82 8.34
CA LEU A 394 0.33 -12.32 7.21
C LEU A 394 0.43 -10.79 7.24
N GLY A 395 1.67 -10.30 7.09
CA GLY A 395 2.03 -8.89 7.18
C GLY A 395 2.71 -8.32 5.94
N TYR A 396 2.37 -8.80 4.74
CA TYR A 396 3.15 -8.49 3.52
C TYR A 396 3.24 -7.01 3.15
N ASN A 397 2.25 -6.21 3.55
CA ASN A 397 2.26 -4.77 3.30
C ASN A 397 3.25 -3.99 4.18
N SER A 398 3.78 -4.58 5.25
CA SER A 398 4.80 -3.93 6.09
C SER A 398 6.23 -4.37 5.75
N CYS A 399 6.41 -5.45 4.98
CA CYS A 399 7.72 -5.98 4.60
C CYS A 399 8.46 -5.03 3.65
N PHE A 400 9.79 -5.03 3.73
CA PHE A 400 10.63 -4.28 2.80
C PHE A 400 10.46 -4.81 1.36
N PRO A 401 10.62 -3.96 0.32
CA PRO A 401 10.49 -4.39 -1.08
C PRO A 401 11.36 -5.60 -1.47
N VAL A 402 12.55 -5.73 -0.90
CA VAL A 402 13.43 -6.89 -1.13
C VAL A 402 12.97 -8.11 -0.34
N GLU A 403 12.65 -7.91 0.94
CA GLU A 403 12.26 -8.97 1.88
C GLU A 403 11.02 -9.73 1.43
N ILE A 404 9.99 -9.02 0.99
CA ILE A 404 8.69 -9.61 0.65
C ILE A 404 8.79 -10.69 -0.44
N THR A 405 9.69 -10.55 -1.39
CA THR A 405 9.86 -11.53 -2.48
C THR A 405 10.30 -12.87 -1.91
N PHE A 406 11.27 -12.86 -0.99
CA PHE A 406 11.77 -14.06 -0.33
C PHE A 406 10.74 -14.63 0.66
N VAL A 407 10.10 -13.77 1.47
CA VAL A 407 9.08 -14.20 2.45
C VAL A 407 7.86 -14.80 1.76
N ALA A 408 7.38 -14.20 0.66
CA ALA A 408 6.26 -14.74 -0.11
C ALA A 408 6.63 -16.06 -0.80
N LEU A 409 7.88 -16.20 -1.28
CA LEU A 409 8.37 -17.44 -1.87
C LEU A 409 8.45 -18.58 -0.83
N ALA A 410 8.99 -18.29 0.37
CA ALA A 410 9.05 -19.24 1.47
C ALA A 410 7.66 -19.70 1.92
N ASN A 411 6.68 -18.80 1.93
CA ASN A 411 5.28 -19.11 2.23
C ASN A 411 4.50 -19.74 1.06
N ARG A 412 5.17 -20.11 -0.05
CA ARG A 412 4.56 -20.69 -1.26
C ARG A 412 3.50 -19.81 -1.93
N HIS A 413 3.55 -18.51 -1.70
CA HIS A 413 2.69 -17.51 -2.35
C HIS A 413 3.34 -16.99 -3.64
N TYR A 414 3.59 -17.90 -4.59
CA TYR A 414 4.39 -17.66 -5.80
C TYR A 414 3.95 -16.44 -6.63
N LYS A 415 2.64 -16.20 -6.76
CA LYS A 415 2.15 -15.05 -7.54
C LYS A 415 2.46 -13.72 -6.84
N VAL A 416 2.45 -13.65 -5.51
CA VAL A 416 2.87 -12.44 -4.78
C VAL A 416 4.37 -12.27 -4.90
N ALA A 417 5.14 -13.34 -4.70
CA ALA A 417 6.61 -13.33 -4.84
C ALA A 417 7.06 -12.84 -6.23
N TYR A 418 6.41 -13.29 -7.30
CA TYR A 418 6.73 -12.84 -8.66
C TYR A 418 6.39 -11.36 -8.87
N ILE A 419 5.22 -10.91 -8.43
CA ILE A 419 4.79 -9.51 -8.62
C ILE A 419 5.68 -8.54 -7.83
N SER A 420 6.08 -8.92 -6.60
CA SER A 420 7.03 -8.13 -5.81
C SER A 420 8.44 -8.17 -6.38
N PHE A 421 8.86 -9.29 -6.98
CA PHE A 421 10.11 -9.38 -7.71
C PHE A 421 10.13 -8.41 -8.90
N VAL A 422 9.06 -8.40 -9.71
CA VAL A 422 8.92 -7.47 -10.85
C VAL A 422 8.93 -6.02 -10.36
N ALA A 423 8.25 -5.71 -9.25
CA ALA A 423 8.28 -4.39 -8.63
C ALA A 423 9.71 -3.95 -8.27
N LEU A 424 10.51 -4.87 -7.71
CA LEU A 424 11.91 -4.61 -7.36
C LEU A 424 12.78 -4.42 -8.60
N VAL A 425 12.74 -5.32 -9.59
CA VAL A 425 13.60 -5.20 -10.77
C VAL A 425 13.18 -4.06 -11.70
N SER A 426 11.92 -3.61 -11.65
CA SER A 426 11.46 -2.45 -12.42
C SER A 426 12.16 -1.14 -12.04
N LEU A 427 12.81 -1.08 -10.87
CA LEU A 427 13.70 0.03 -10.49
C LEU A 427 14.90 0.18 -11.44
N ALA A 428 15.32 -0.89 -12.13
CA ALA A 428 16.41 -0.83 -13.10
C ALA A 428 16.01 -0.07 -14.37
N ILE A 429 14.72 -0.02 -14.71
CA ILE A 429 14.20 0.62 -15.94
C ILE A 429 14.56 2.12 -15.99
N PRO A 430 14.19 2.97 -15.02
CA PRO A 430 14.57 4.39 -15.06
C PRO A 430 16.08 4.60 -15.06
N VAL A 431 16.85 3.76 -14.37
CA VAL A 431 18.32 3.88 -14.29
C VAL A 431 18.99 3.59 -15.61
N LEU A 432 18.60 2.50 -16.26
CA LEU A 432 19.14 2.11 -17.55
C LEU A 432 18.66 3.07 -18.65
N ALA A 433 17.41 3.51 -18.59
CA ALA A 433 16.86 4.48 -19.55
C ALA A 433 17.56 5.84 -19.47
N GLY A 434 17.86 6.33 -18.25
CA GLY A 434 18.59 7.57 -18.06
C GLY A 434 20.05 7.47 -18.51
N GLY A 435 20.75 6.43 -18.04
CA GLY A 435 22.20 6.31 -18.21
C GLY A 435 22.71 5.67 -19.50
N MET A 436 21.84 5.38 -20.47
CA MET A 436 22.25 4.74 -21.73
C MET A 436 22.65 5.73 -22.84
N PHE A 437 22.26 6.99 -22.75
CA PHE A 437 22.53 8.00 -23.79
C PHE A 437 23.60 8.97 -23.32
N MET A 438 24.61 9.21 -24.16
CA MET A 438 25.67 10.17 -23.84
C MET A 438 26.21 10.85 -25.09
N ALA A 439 26.47 12.16 -25.02
CA ALA A 439 27.04 12.94 -26.11
C ALA A 439 28.56 12.72 -26.23
N GLU A 440 28.99 12.03 -27.28
CA GLU A 440 30.38 11.72 -27.60
C GLU A 440 30.88 12.60 -28.75
N TRP A 441 32.17 12.95 -28.70
CA TRP A 441 32.83 13.69 -29.76
C TRP A 441 33.55 12.76 -30.71
N TYR A 442 33.17 12.84 -31.98
CA TYR A 442 33.78 12.06 -33.04
C TYR A 442 34.90 12.88 -33.69
N SER A 443 36.15 12.57 -33.32
CA SER A 443 37.34 13.30 -33.80
C SER A 443 37.53 13.27 -35.32
N GLY A 444 37.06 12.21 -35.99
CA GLY A 444 37.14 12.07 -37.45
C GLY A 444 36.17 12.97 -38.22
N GLU A 445 35.05 13.37 -37.62
CA GLU A 445 34.01 14.17 -38.28
C GLU A 445 33.87 15.58 -37.68
N SER A 446 34.55 15.86 -36.56
CA SER A 446 34.43 17.11 -35.79
C SER A 446 32.99 17.42 -35.36
N GLU A 447 32.20 16.38 -35.09
CA GLU A 447 30.80 16.48 -34.68
C GLU A 447 30.57 15.86 -33.30
N LEU A 448 29.68 16.49 -32.53
CA LEU A 448 29.12 15.94 -31.30
C LEU A 448 27.91 15.07 -31.68
N ARG A 449 27.97 13.78 -31.38
CA ARG A 449 26.86 12.84 -31.63
C ARG A 449 26.46 12.16 -30.33
N VAL A 450 25.18 11.81 -30.21
CA VAL A 450 24.69 11.06 -29.05
C VAL A 450 24.92 9.57 -29.30
N SER A 451 25.81 8.97 -28.52
CA SER A 451 26.12 7.55 -28.53
C SER A 451 25.24 6.79 -27.53
N THR A 452 24.98 5.52 -27.84
CA THR A 452 24.15 4.63 -27.01
C THR A 452 24.99 3.52 -26.37
N HIS A 453 24.83 3.29 -25.07
CA HIS A 453 25.56 2.27 -24.32
C HIS A 453 24.92 0.92 -24.58
N LEU A 454 25.42 0.20 -25.59
CA LEU A 454 24.84 -1.05 -26.07
C LEU A 454 24.52 -2.07 -24.95
N PRO A 455 25.40 -2.32 -23.94
CA PRO A 455 25.05 -3.22 -22.85
C PRO A 455 23.87 -2.73 -22.01
N ALA A 456 23.81 -1.42 -21.71
CA ALA A 456 22.70 -0.86 -20.93
C ALA A 456 21.40 -0.85 -21.74
N PHE A 457 21.50 -0.62 -23.05
CA PHE A 457 20.38 -0.73 -23.97
C PHE A 457 19.79 -2.14 -24.02
N TYR A 458 20.61 -3.17 -24.24
CA TYR A 458 20.13 -4.55 -24.23
C TYR A 458 19.54 -4.96 -22.87
N ALA A 459 20.17 -4.53 -21.77
CA ALA A 459 19.63 -4.74 -20.44
C ALA A 459 18.25 -4.05 -20.27
N LEU A 460 18.12 -2.80 -20.72
CA LEU A 460 16.85 -2.06 -20.66
C LEU A 460 15.75 -2.80 -21.43
N ILE A 461 16.04 -3.26 -22.65
CA ILE A 461 15.08 -4.04 -23.45
C ILE A 461 14.65 -5.28 -22.66
N ALA A 462 15.60 -6.03 -22.09
CA ALA A 462 15.30 -7.23 -21.32
C ALA A 462 14.38 -6.93 -20.13
N PHE A 463 14.64 -5.85 -19.37
CA PHE A 463 13.80 -5.45 -18.23
C PHE A 463 12.42 -4.96 -18.66
N VAL A 464 12.31 -4.19 -19.75
CA VAL A 464 11.00 -3.73 -20.26
C VAL A 464 10.21 -4.89 -20.85
N MET A 465 10.85 -5.84 -21.55
CA MET A 465 10.21 -7.06 -22.01
C MET A 465 9.70 -7.91 -20.85
N LEU A 466 10.52 -8.12 -19.81
CA LEU A 466 10.10 -8.78 -18.58
C LEU A 466 8.87 -8.08 -17.99
N TYR A 467 8.94 -6.75 -17.82
CA TYR A 467 7.86 -5.92 -17.29
C TYR A 467 6.56 -6.06 -18.10
N ALA A 468 6.64 -5.97 -19.43
CA ALA A 468 5.50 -6.11 -20.33
C ALA A 468 4.88 -7.52 -20.24
N LEU A 469 5.70 -8.57 -20.28
CA LEU A 469 5.26 -9.96 -20.17
C LEU A 469 4.63 -10.25 -18.81
N SER A 470 5.11 -9.60 -17.73
CA SER A 470 4.57 -9.75 -16.38
C SER A 470 3.09 -9.34 -16.26
N TYR A 471 2.58 -8.45 -17.12
CA TYR A 471 1.15 -8.11 -17.11
C TYR A 471 0.25 -9.32 -17.42
N SER A 472 0.72 -10.27 -18.22
CA SER A 472 -0.01 -11.53 -18.50
C SER A 472 -0.26 -12.35 -17.23
N ILE A 473 0.66 -12.25 -16.25
CA ILE A 473 0.55 -12.95 -14.97
C ILE A 473 -0.41 -12.23 -14.01
N LEU A 474 -0.70 -10.94 -14.21
CA LEU A 474 -1.56 -10.16 -13.31
C LEU A 474 -2.99 -10.68 -13.24
N TRP A 475 -3.51 -11.31 -14.30
CA TRP A 475 -4.91 -11.75 -14.41
C TRP A 475 -5.46 -12.26 -13.06
N PRO A 476 -6.32 -11.49 -12.37
CA PRO A 476 -6.72 -11.83 -11.03
C PRO A 476 -7.51 -13.13 -11.07
N ARG A 477 -7.01 -14.17 -10.39
CA ARG A 477 -7.80 -15.38 -10.17
C ARG A 477 -9.03 -15.00 -9.33
N ARG A 478 -10.20 -15.55 -9.65
CA ARG A 478 -11.47 -15.25 -8.96
C ARG A 478 -11.37 -15.30 -7.42
N LYS A 479 -10.50 -16.14 -6.86
CA LYS A 479 -10.19 -16.22 -5.41
C LYS A 479 -9.68 -14.91 -4.77
N ARG A 480 -9.33 -13.88 -5.55
CA ARG A 480 -8.82 -12.57 -5.07
C ARG A 480 -9.81 -11.43 -5.26
N TYR A 481 -11.04 -11.73 -5.65
CA TYR A 481 -12.12 -10.77 -5.68
C TYR A 481 -12.76 -10.72 -4.29
N LEU A 482 -13.26 -9.55 -3.92
CA LEU A 482 -13.95 -9.32 -2.64
C LEU A 482 -15.36 -8.79 -2.86
N PRO A 483 -16.21 -8.80 -1.82
CA PRO A 483 -17.53 -8.18 -1.89
C PRO A 483 -17.47 -6.70 -2.21
N HIS A 484 -16.53 -5.98 -1.61
CA HIS A 484 -16.31 -4.56 -1.85
C HIS A 484 -14.82 -4.25 -1.77
N LYS A 485 -14.47 -2.97 -1.99
CA LYS A 485 -13.08 -2.52 -1.91
C LYS A 485 -12.50 -2.76 -0.52
N LEU A 486 -11.22 -3.13 -0.47
CA LEU A 486 -10.43 -3.19 0.76
C LEU A 486 -9.45 -2.03 0.73
N SER A 487 -9.81 -0.91 1.33
CA SER A 487 -9.04 0.33 1.18
C SER A 487 -8.84 1.08 2.49
N THR A 488 -9.75 0.92 3.43
CA THR A 488 -9.76 1.54 4.75
C THR A 488 -9.93 0.48 5.85
N TYR A 489 -9.77 0.88 7.10
CA TYR A 489 -10.02 -0.03 8.22
C TYR A 489 -11.50 -0.35 8.40
N THR A 490 -12.42 0.54 8.00
CA THR A 490 -13.86 0.22 8.03
C THR A 490 -14.21 -0.88 7.03
N ASP A 491 -13.59 -0.88 5.85
CA ASP A 491 -13.74 -1.96 4.87
C ASP A 491 -13.24 -3.30 5.44
N LEU A 492 -12.26 -3.29 6.34
CA LEU A 492 -11.81 -4.51 7.00
C LEU A 492 -12.76 -4.94 8.13
N ILE A 493 -13.25 -3.98 8.91
CA ILE A 493 -14.15 -4.23 10.04
C ILE A 493 -15.51 -4.78 9.55
N SER A 494 -15.99 -4.37 8.37
CA SER A 494 -17.22 -4.93 7.79
C SER A 494 -17.14 -6.44 7.58
N PHE A 495 -15.95 -7.03 7.42
CA PHE A 495 -15.78 -8.48 7.32
C PHE A 495 -15.61 -9.19 8.68
N LEU A 496 -15.56 -8.45 9.79
CA LEU A 496 -15.28 -8.98 11.13
C LEU A 496 -16.37 -8.64 12.16
N TYR A 497 -17.24 -7.67 11.90
CA TYR A 497 -18.09 -7.04 12.93
C TYR A 497 -19.04 -8.01 13.67
N GLN A 498 -19.54 -9.05 13.02
CA GLN A 498 -20.38 -10.11 13.65
C GLN A 498 -19.66 -11.45 13.80
N SER A 499 -18.35 -11.48 13.57
CA SER A 499 -17.59 -12.72 13.60
C SER A 499 -17.52 -13.30 15.01
N PRO A 500 -17.83 -14.59 15.21
CA PRO A 500 -17.57 -15.29 16.46
C PRO A 500 -16.10 -15.24 16.89
N LEU A 501 -15.15 -14.91 15.99
CA LEU A 501 -13.75 -14.60 16.36
C LEU A 501 -13.65 -13.51 17.43
N LEU A 502 -14.59 -12.55 17.44
CA LEU A 502 -14.63 -11.50 18.45
C LEU A 502 -14.93 -12.07 19.84
N SER A 503 -15.60 -13.21 19.96
CA SER A 503 -15.85 -13.86 21.26
C SER A 503 -14.76 -14.87 21.66
N ASP A 504 -13.81 -15.13 20.78
CA ASP A 504 -12.82 -16.18 20.95
C ASP A 504 -11.78 -15.85 22.02
N LYS A 505 -11.43 -16.86 22.82
CA LYS A 505 -10.42 -16.74 23.90
C LYS A 505 -9.05 -16.42 23.33
N THR A 506 -8.76 -16.86 22.11
CA THR A 506 -7.50 -16.60 21.41
C THR A 506 -7.20 -15.10 21.27
N PHE A 507 -8.21 -14.32 20.90
CA PHE A 507 -8.08 -12.87 20.64
C PHE A 507 -8.47 -12.00 21.84
N ARG A 508 -8.84 -12.62 22.97
CA ARG A 508 -9.30 -11.91 24.16
C ARG A 508 -8.13 -11.27 24.91
N GLU A 509 -8.12 -9.93 24.90
CA GLU A 509 -7.19 -9.07 25.67
C GLU A 509 -5.73 -9.57 25.67
N PRO A 510 -5.09 -9.74 24.49
CA PRO A 510 -3.69 -10.09 24.42
C PRO A 510 -2.83 -8.98 25.04
N LYS A 511 -1.82 -9.37 25.84
CA LYS A 511 -0.96 -8.41 26.54
C LYS A 511 0.13 -7.83 25.63
N THR A 512 0.59 -8.63 24.66
CA THR A 512 1.66 -8.27 23.73
C THR A 512 1.40 -8.87 22.35
N LYS A 513 2.09 -8.36 21.32
CA LYS A 513 2.04 -8.95 19.98
C LYS A 513 2.51 -10.41 19.96
N VAL A 514 3.51 -10.76 20.76
CA VAL A 514 4.00 -12.15 20.87
C VAL A 514 2.92 -13.05 21.47
N ASP A 515 2.26 -12.59 22.54
CA ASP A 515 1.14 -13.29 23.17
C ASP A 515 -0.02 -13.54 22.18
N LEU A 516 -0.38 -12.53 21.37
CA LEU A 516 -1.37 -12.69 20.29
C LEU A 516 -0.94 -13.77 19.28
N VAL A 517 0.28 -13.69 18.75
CA VAL A 517 0.79 -14.64 17.76
C VAL A 517 0.81 -16.06 18.33
N THR A 518 1.37 -16.26 19.53
CA THR A 518 1.46 -17.57 20.17
C THR A 518 0.07 -18.19 20.39
N ARG A 519 -0.90 -17.42 20.92
CA ARG A 519 -2.27 -17.92 21.12
C ARG A 519 -2.98 -18.31 19.82
N THR A 520 -2.64 -17.65 18.72
CA THR A 520 -3.29 -17.89 17.42
C THR A 520 -2.73 -19.13 16.71
N ILE A 521 -1.48 -19.49 17.01
CA ILE A 521 -0.82 -20.68 16.45
C ILE A 521 -1.13 -21.93 17.26
N VAL A 522 -1.20 -21.79 18.59
CA VAL A 522 -1.44 -22.93 19.49
C VAL A 522 -2.87 -23.46 19.30
N PRO A 523 -3.05 -24.79 19.16
CA PRO A 523 -4.36 -25.42 19.09
C PRO A 523 -5.24 -25.02 20.29
N PRO A 524 -6.50 -24.64 20.06
CA PRO A 524 -7.40 -24.35 21.16
C PRO A 524 -7.65 -25.61 21.99
N PRO A 525 -7.74 -25.49 23.34
CA PRO A 525 -7.89 -26.64 24.22
C PRO A 525 -9.21 -27.37 23.93
N GLY A 526 -9.12 -28.69 23.67
CA GLY A 526 -10.27 -29.53 23.34
C GLY A 526 -10.48 -29.80 21.84
N GLU A 527 -9.75 -29.12 20.95
CA GLU A 527 -9.74 -29.42 19.51
C GLU A 527 -8.44 -30.14 19.14
N GLY A 528 -8.54 -31.31 18.49
CA GLY A 528 -7.40 -32.18 18.15
C GLY A 528 -6.49 -31.66 17.02
N GLY A 529 -6.57 -30.38 16.67
CA GLY A 529 -5.85 -29.79 15.53
C GLY A 529 -5.73 -28.27 15.60
N THR A 530 -4.92 -27.70 14.72
CA THR A 530 -4.77 -26.24 14.59
C THR A 530 -6.08 -25.62 14.11
N ALA A 531 -6.40 -24.43 14.64
CA ALA A 531 -7.58 -23.70 14.20
C ALA A 531 -7.42 -23.28 12.74
N LEU A 532 -8.39 -23.68 11.91
CA LEU A 532 -8.47 -23.30 10.51
C LEU A 532 -9.45 -22.14 10.36
N TYR A 533 -9.10 -21.17 9.53
CA TYR A 533 -9.87 -19.96 9.26
C TYR A 533 -10.25 -19.92 7.79
N ALA A 534 -11.37 -19.27 7.48
CA ALA A 534 -11.84 -19.09 6.12
C ALA A 534 -12.56 -17.73 5.94
N PHE A 535 -12.83 -17.39 4.68
CA PHE A 535 -13.66 -16.26 4.27
C PHE A 535 -14.88 -16.76 3.48
N GLY A 536 -16.08 -16.39 3.89
CA GLY A 536 -17.32 -17.10 3.51
C GLY A 536 -18.50 -16.79 4.44
N VAL A 537 -19.59 -17.53 4.28
CA VAL A 537 -20.83 -17.32 5.03
C VAL A 537 -20.81 -18.13 6.34
N TYR A 538 -21.12 -17.48 7.47
CA TYR A 538 -21.16 -18.10 8.79
C TYR A 538 -22.31 -17.53 9.64
N HIS A 539 -22.65 -18.20 10.75
CA HIS A 539 -23.60 -17.69 11.73
C HIS A 539 -22.92 -16.76 12.75
N GLY A 540 -23.27 -15.47 12.68
CA GLY A 540 -22.72 -14.41 13.50
C GLY A 540 -23.16 -14.45 14.97
N LEU A 541 -22.63 -13.53 15.75
CA LEU A 541 -22.94 -13.41 17.19
C LEU A 541 -24.42 -13.13 17.48
N ASP A 542 -25.12 -12.53 16.54
CA ASP A 542 -26.56 -12.25 16.57
C ASP A 542 -27.43 -13.45 16.11
N GLY A 543 -26.81 -14.56 15.70
CA GLY A 543 -27.47 -15.76 15.21
C GLY A 543 -27.86 -15.71 13.73
N LYS A 544 -27.63 -14.60 13.03
CA LYS A 544 -27.94 -14.46 11.59
C LYS A 544 -26.75 -14.88 10.73
N GLU A 545 -27.00 -15.08 9.44
CA GLU A 545 -25.94 -15.34 8.47
C GLU A 545 -25.21 -14.06 8.07
N HIS A 546 -23.88 -14.13 8.01
CA HIS A 546 -23.01 -13.02 7.62
C HIS A 546 -21.89 -13.51 6.70
N LEU A 547 -21.38 -12.61 5.85
CA LEU A 547 -20.22 -12.87 4.99
C LEU A 547 -18.98 -12.19 5.58
N GLY A 548 -17.94 -12.96 5.87
CA GLY A 548 -16.73 -12.41 6.47
C GLY A 548 -15.71 -13.46 6.84
N ILE A 549 -14.87 -13.15 7.83
CA ILE A 549 -13.79 -14.03 8.31
C ILE A 549 -14.23 -14.70 9.62
N ASP A 550 -14.17 -16.03 9.69
CA ASP A 550 -14.31 -16.81 10.93
C ASP A 550 -13.46 -18.09 10.88
N ARG A 551 -13.47 -18.88 11.97
CA ARG A 551 -13.02 -20.26 11.97
C ARG A 551 -13.87 -21.10 11.02
N LEU A 552 -13.23 -21.99 10.26
CA LEU A 552 -13.90 -22.89 9.33
C LEU A 552 -14.90 -23.79 10.05
N ARG A 553 -14.50 -24.39 11.17
CA ARG A 553 -15.35 -25.31 11.94
C ARG A 553 -15.42 -24.85 13.38
N ARG A 554 -16.63 -24.81 13.93
CA ARG A 554 -16.88 -24.58 15.36
C ARG A 554 -17.73 -25.71 15.92
N PRO A 555 -17.36 -26.32 17.06
CA PRO A 555 -18.12 -27.40 17.67
C PRO A 555 -19.60 -27.04 17.92
N GLU A 556 -19.87 -25.80 18.31
CA GLU A 556 -21.20 -25.34 18.73
C GLU A 556 -22.04 -24.69 17.62
N ARG A 557 -21.45 -24.31 16.49
CA ARG A 557 -22.10 -23.46 15.46
C ARG A 557 -22.04 -24.02 14.04
N GLY A 558 -21.49 -25.21 13.86
CA GLY A 558 -21.37 -25.85 12.55
C GLY A 558 -20.15 -25.38 11.75
N GLU A 559 -20.16 -25.73 10.46
CA GLU A 559 -19.10 -25.41 9.51
C GLU A 559 -19.48 -24.20 8.65
N MET A 560 -18.48 -23.36 8.38
CA MET A 560 -18.59 -22.17 7.58
C MET A 560 -18.76 -22.52 6.10
N LEU A 561 -19.71 -21.88 5.42
CA LEU A 561 -19.94 -22.10 4.00
C LEU A 561 -18.96 -21.27 3.16
N VAL A 562 -17.99 -21.94 2.54
CA VAL A 562 -17.03 -21.31 1.64
C VAL A 562 -17.44 -21.56 0.20
N SER A 563 -18.17 -20.62 -0.41
CA SER A 563 -18.53 -20.71 -1.85
C SER A 563 -17.28 -20.84 -2.73
N PRO A 564 -17.17 -21.89 -3.57
CA PRO A 564 -16.07 -22.00 -4.51
C PRO A 564 -16.12 -20.85 -5.53
N PRO A 565 -14.97 -20.40 -6.05
CA PRO A 565 -14.96 -19.45 -7.15
C PRO A 565 -15.72 -20.00 -8.37
N PRO A 566 -16.51 -19.17 -9.08
CA PRO A 566 -17.26 -19.61 -10.26
C PRO A 566 -16.31 -20.19 -11.33
N GLY A 567 -16.63 -21.39 -11.83
CA GLY A 567 -15.79 -22.16 -12.74
C GLY A 567 -14.80 -23.14 -12.07
N GLY A 568 -14.81 -23.25 -10.74
CA GLY A 568 -14.15 -24.37 -10.04
C GLY A 568 -14.93 -25.67 -10.24
N ARG A 569 -14.22 -26.81 -10.40
CA ARG A 569 -14.88 -28.13 -10.40
C ARG A 569 -15.73 -28.27 -9.14
N PRO A 570 -17.03 -28.63 -9.23
CA PRO A 570 -17.79 -29.02 -8.05
C PRO A 570 -17.14 -30.26 -7.44
N PHE A 571 -17.08 -30.32 -6.10
CA PHE A 571 -16.59 -31.50 -5.42
C PHE A 571 -17.52 -32.68 -5.71
N SER A 572 -16.94 -33.82 -6.07
CA SER A 572 -17.56 -35.12 -5.82
C SER A 572 -17.68 -35.26 -4.30
N MET A 573 -18.92 -35.38 -3.81
CA MET A 573 -19.23 -35.77 -2.43
C MET A 573 -18.58 -37.10 -2.07
#